data_AF-A0A7W9X6B3-F1
#
_entry.id   AF-A0A7W9X6B3-F1
#
_cell.length_a   1.000
_cell.length_b   1.000
_cell.length_c   1.000
_cell.angle_alpha   90.00
_cell.angle_beta   90.00
_cell.angle_gamma   90.00
#
_symmetry.space_group_name_H-M   'P 1'
#
loop_
_entity.id
_entity.type
_entity.pdbx_description
1 polymer ?
#
loop_
_entity_poly.entity_id
_entity_poly.type
_entity_poly.pdbx_seq_one_letter_code
_entity_poly.pdbx_strand_id
1 'polypeptide(L)'
;MTNNDVLYHPVIRYVTKQKDWITEEYDIGNYPCLYNEGDKVTVIYDPIDNKKFIINDKSTKYIGPFFIVIGIAAMSVAIYYYLFQIPHN
;
A
#
# COMPACT_ATOMS: atom_id res chain seq x y z
N MET A 1 17.89 8.15 -21.35
CA MET A 1 16.46 7.91 -21.65
C MET A 1 15.75 7.99 -20.30
N THR A 2 14.92 9.01 -20.09
CA THR A 2 14.21 9.24 -18.82
C THR A 2 13.20 8.12 -18.60
N ASN A 3 13.26 7.43 -17.46
CA ASN A 3 12.29 6.43 -17.07
C ASN A 3 10.91 7.10 -16.96
N ASN A 4 10.09 6.98 -18.00
CA ASN A 4 8.67 7.23 -17.89
C ASN A 4 8.13 6.08 -17.03
N ASP A 5 8.00 6.28 -15.72
CA ASP A 5 7.43 5.30 -14.81
C ASP A 5 6.00 4.97 -15.30
N VAL A 6 5.86 3.85 -16.02
CA VAL A 6 4.57 3.34 -16.46
C VAL A 6 3.87 2.81 -15.23
N LEU A 7 2.98 3.61 -14.65
CA LEU A 7 2.15 3.19 -13.54
C LEU A 7 1.06 2.25 -14.05
N TYR A 8 0.88 1.11 -13.38
CA TYR A 8 -0.23 0.20 -13.65
C TYR A 8 -1.42 0.58 -12.81
N HIS A 9 -2.53 0.86 -13.47
CA HIS A 9 -3.81 1.19 -12.83
C HIS A 9 -4.75 -0.01 -12.95
N PRO A 10 -5.12 -0.65 -11.83
CA PRO A 10 -5.98 -1.82 -11.88
C PRO A 10 -7.42 -1.42 -12.21
N VAL A 11 -8.06 -2.18 -13.11
CA VAL A 11 -9.51 -2.06 -13.36
C VAL A 11 -10.24 -2.98 -12.40
N ILE A 12 -11.12 -2.41 -11.57
CA ILE A 12 -11.87 -3.16 -10.56
C ILE A 12 -13.32 -3.28 -10.99
N ARG A 13 -13.89 -4.49 -10.84
CA ARG A 13 -15.31 -4.75 -11.03
C ARG A 13 -15.95 -5.20 -9.72
N TYR A 14 -17.02 -4.53 -9.30
CA TYR A 14 -17.78 -4.88 -8.10
C TYR A 14 -19.27 -4.60 -8.26
N VAL A 15 -20.06 -5.13 -7.30
CA VAL A 15 -21.50 -4.94 -7.23
C VAL A 15 -21.83 -4.12 -6.00
N THR A 16 -22.59 -3.04 -6.18
CA THR A 16 -23.05 -2.18 -5.07
C THR A 16 -24.14 -2.87 -4.27
N LYS A 17 -24.46 -2.35 -3.07
CA LYS A 17 -25.62 -2.82 -2.28
C LYS A 17 -26.95 -2.68 -3.03
N GLN A 18 -27.03 -1.73 -3.97
CA GLN A 18 -28.18 -1.47 -4.84
C GLN A 18 -28.25 -2.45 -6.03
N LYS A 19 -27.28 -3.38 -6.14
CA LYS A 19 -27.13 -4.35 -7.24
C LYS A 19 -26.68 -3.75 -8.57
N ASP A 20 -26.05 -2.58 -8.54
CA ASP A 20 -25.44 -1.98 -9.71
C ASP A 20 -24.06 -2.57 -9.96
N TRP A 21 -23.75 -2.86 -11.22
CA TRP A 21 -22.42 -3.30 -11.65
C TRP A 21 -21.56 -2.08 -11.97
N ILE A 22 -20.42 -1.98 -11.27
CA ILE A 22 -19.43 -0.93 -11.51
C ILE A 22 -18.16 -1.58 -12.05
N THR A 23 -17.60 -1.00 -13.10
CA THR A 23 -16.29 -1.33 -13.66
C THR A 23 -15.56 -0.02 -13.87
N GLU A 24 -14.58 0.25 -13.03
CA GLU A 24 -13.86 1.53 -13.02
C GLU A 24 -12.37 1.28 -12.79
N GLU A 25 -11.56 2.15 -13.38
CA GLU A 25 -10.12 2.17 -13.19
C GLU A 25 -9.78 2.79 -11.83
N TYR A 26 -8.83 2.21 -11.12
CA TYR A 26 -8.41 2.76 -9.85
C TYR A 26 -7.46 3.94 -10.07
N ASP A 27 -7.79 5.09 -9.48
CA ASP A 27 -7.02 6.33 -9.62
C ASP A 27 -5.56 6.19 -9.13
N ILE A 28 -5.28 5.23 -8.25
CA ILE A 28 -3.94 4.98 -7.71
C ILE A 28 -3.25 3.90 -8.54
N GLY A 29 -2.30 4.32 -9.38
CA GLY A 29 -1.41 3.44 -10.12
C GLY A 29 -0.15 3.10 -9.35
N ASN A 30 0.41 1.91 -9.58
CA ASN A 30 1.64 1.47 -8.92
C ASN A 30 2.60 0.78 -9.89
N TYR A 31 3.91 0.94 -9.68
CA TYR A 31 4.95 0.18 -10.38
C TYR A 31 5.93 -0.41 -9.35
N PRO A 32 6.15 -1.74 -9.34
CA PRO A 32 5.47 -2.76 -10.15
C PRO A 32 3.98 -2.89 -9.80
N CYS A 33 3.20 -3.53 -10.69
CA CYS A 33 1.77 -3.76 -10.48
C CYS A 33 1.55 -4.58 -9.20
N LEU A 34 0.73 -4.06 -8.28
CA LEU A 34 0.44 -4.72 -7.00
C LEU A 34 -0.64 -5.80 -7.09
N TYR A 35 -1.43 -5.77 -8.16
CA TYR A 35 -2.62 -6.62 -8.32
C TYR A 35 -2.50 -7.44 -9.60
N ASN A 36 -3.06 -8.64 -9.58
CA ASN A 36 -3.16 -9.53 -10.74
C ASN A 36 -4.62 -9.73 -11.13
N GLU A 37 -4.85 -10.10 -12.39
CA GLU A 37 -6.18 -10.47 -12.84
C GLU A 37 -6.75 -11.63 -12.02
N GLY A 38 -7.97 -11.45 -11.51
CA GLY A 38 -8.65 -12.43 -10.67
C GLY A 38 -8.41 -12.26 -9.17
N ASP A 39 -7.56 -11.33 -8.75
CA ASP A 39 -7.39 -11.01 -7.33
C ASP A 39 -8.71 -10.51 -6.72
N LYS A 40 -8.99 -10.98 -5.49
CA LYS A 40 -10.15 -10.54 -4.72
C LYS A 40 -9.72 -9.43 -3.77
N VAL A 41 -10.29 -8.25 -3.97
CA VAL A 41 -10.02 -7.08 -3.15
C VAL A 41 -11.28 -6.63 -2.41
N THR A 42 -11.09 -5.99 -1.25
CA THR A 42 -12.19 -5.35 -0.53
C THR A 42 -12.31 -3.90 -1.01
N VAL A 43 -13.46 -3.55 -1.57
CA VAL A 43 -13.74 -2.18 -2.05
C VAL A 43 -14.56 -1.42 -1.01
N ILE A 44 -14.15 -0.18 -0.73
CA ILE A 44 -14.95 0.79 0.02
C ILE A 44 -15.34 1.88 -0.96
N TYR A 45 -16.63 2.09 -1.18
CA TYR A 45 -17.16 3.06 -2.15
C TYR A 45 -18.05 4.10 -1.46
N ASP A 46 -18.15 5.30 -2.05
CA ASP A 46 -19.10 6.33 -1.62
C ASP A 46 -20.53 5.93 -2.04
N PRO A 47 -21.49 5.80 -1.11
CA PRO A 47 -22.86 5.41 -1.46
C PRO A 47 -23.62 6.43 -2.29
N ILE A 48 -23.19 7.70 -2.34
CA ILE A 48 -23.78 8.77 -3.16
C ILE A 48 -23.16 8.75 -4.56
N ASP A 49 -21.85 8.54 -4.64
CA ASP A 49 -21.08 8.46 -5.89
C ASP A 49 -20.34 7.12 -5.97
N ASN A 50 -21.03 6.11 -6.50
CA ASN A 50 -20.54 4.73 -6.51
C ASN A 50 -19.31 4.50 -7.40
N LYS A 51 -18.83 5.51 -8.14
CA LYS A 51 -17.57 5.46 -8.90
C LYS A 51 -16.38 5.91 -8.07
N LYS A 52 -16.60 6.61 -6.95
CA LYS A 52 -15.54 6.94 -6.00
C LYS A 52 -15.35 5.79 -5.05
N PHE A 53 -14.23 5.08 -5.23
CA PHE A 53 -13.88 3.96 -4.39
C PHE A 53 -12.41 3.93 -4.03
N ILE A 54 -12.12 3.24 -2.93
CA ILE A 54 -10.77 2.89 -2.52
C ILE A 54 -10.66 1.38 -2.35
N ILE A 55 -9.50 0.85 -2.68
CA ILE A 55 -9.16 -0.54 -2.40
C ILE A 55 -8.66 -0.58 -0.96
N ASN A 56 -9.36 -1.31 -0.10
CA ASN A 56 -8.91 -1.57 1.26
C ASN A 56 -7.85 -2.66 1.22
N ASP A 57 -6.62 -2.22 0.92
CA ASP A 57 -5.46 -3.09 0.88
C ASP A 57 -5.02 -3.43 2.30
N LYS A 58 -5.27 -4.68 2.73
CA LYS A 58 -4.81 -5.19 4.03
C LYS A 58 -3.29 -5.09 4.19
N SER A 59 -2.54 -4.97 3.10
CA SER A 59 -1.07 -4.83 3.12
C SER A 59 -0.64 -3.51 3.79
N THR A 60 -1.36 -2.40 3.58
CA THR A 60 -1.05 -1.13 4.26
C THR A 60 -1.18 -1.20 5.79
N LYS A 61 -2.00 -2.12 6.32
CA LYS A 61 -2.13 -2.32 7.77
C LYS A 61 -0.82 -2.80 8.41
N TYR A 62 0.03 -3.51 7.67
CA TYR A 62 1.28 -4.07 8.18
C TYR A 62 2.51 -3.18 7.91
N ILE A 63 2.38 -2.20 7.02
CA ILE A 63 3.47 -1.28 6.67
C ILE A 63 3.89 -0.44 7.88
N GLY A 64 2.93 0.07 8.67
CA GLY A 64 3.20 0.85 9.88
C GLY A 64 4.01 0.07 10.92
N PRO A 65 3.51 -1.10 11.39
CA PRO A 65 4.27 -1.97 12.29
C PRO A 65 5.64 -2.38 11.74
N PHE A 66 5.77 -2.62 10.44
CA PHE A 66 7.05 -2.95 9.80
C PHE A 66 8.08 -1.83 9.95
N PHE A 67 7.71 -0.58 9.67
CA PHE A 67 8.61 0.57 9.87
C PHE A 67 9.00 0.79 11.33
N ILE A 68 8.07 0.53 12.26
CA ILE A 68 8.37 0.61 13.71
C ILE A 68 9.43 -0.43 14.10
N VAL A 69 9.30 -1.67 13.64
CA VAL A 69 10.28 -2.73 13.93
C VAL A 69 11.65 -2.39 13.37
N ILE A 70 11.72 -1.88 12.13
CA ILE A 70 12.98 -1.43 11.52
C ILE A 70 13.59 -0.29 12.33
N GLY A 71 12.79 0.70 12.73
CA GLY A 71 13.26 1.83 13.53
C GLY A 71 13.85 1.39 14.87
N ILE A 72 13.17 0.48 15.58
CA ILE A 72 13.67 -0.09 16.84
C ILE A 72 14.98 -0.82 16.62
N ALA A 73 15.07 -1.68 15.60
CA ALA A 73 16.29 -2.41 15.29
C ALA A 73 17.48 -1.48 15.00
N ALA A 74 17.26 -0.44 14.18
CA ALA A 74 18.29 0.55 13.88
C ALA A 74 18.77 1.31 15.13
N MET A 75 17.83 1.71 16.01
CA MET A 75 18.17 2.35 17.27
C MET A 75 18.96 1.43 18.20
N SER A 76 18.56 0.17 18.34
CA SER A 76 19.28 -0.82 19.16
C SER A 76 20.71 -1.04 18.66
N VAL A 77 20.90 -1.12 17.34
CA VAL A 77 22.23 -1.25 16.72
C VAL A 77 23.07 0.00 16.99
N ALA A 78 22.51 1.21 16.84
CA ALA A 78 23.21 2.45 17.11
C ALA A 78 23.67 2.56 18.58
N ILE A 79 22.79 2.19 19.52
CA ILE A 79 23.10 2.17 20.95
C ILE A 79 24.22 1.17 21.26
N TYR A 80 24.16 -0.03 20.66
CA TYR A 80 25.19 -1.04 20.83
C TYR A 80 26.57 -0.52 20.39
N TYR A 81 26.65 0.08 19.19
CA TYR A 81 27.91 0.65 18.70
C TYR A 81 28.43 1.78 19.61
N TYR A 82 27.54 2.66 20.08
CA TYR A 82 27.90 3.74 20.99
C TYR A 82 28.49 3.24 22.31
N LEU A 83 27.87 2.23 22.91
CA LEU A 83 28.27 1.73 24.24
C LEU A 83 29.49 0.81 24.20
N PHE A 84 29.67 0.01 23.13
CA PHE A 84 30.65 -1.07 23.13
C PHE A 84 31.81 -0.86 22.16
N GLN A 85 31.69 0.05 21.17
CA GLN A 85 32.65 0.14 20.08
C GLN A 85 33.30 1.52 19.93
N ILE A 86 32.69 2.58 20.43
CA ILE A 86 33.30 3.91 20.47
C ILE A 86 34.10 4.04 21.78
N PRO A 87 35.43 4.24 21.72
CA PRO A 87 36.22 4.49 22.92
C PRO A 87 35.78 5.83 23.53
N HIS A 88 35.29 5.79 24.76
CA HIS A 88 35.06 7.00 25.55
C HIS A 88 36.42 7.55 25.99
N ASN A 89 36.81 8.70 25.45
CA ASN A 89 38.02 9.44 25.82
C ASN A 89 37.66 10.65 26.67
#